data_AF-A0A821TNI0-F1
#
_entry.id   AF-A0A821TNI0-F1
#
_cell.length_a   1.000
_cell.length_b   1.000
_cell.length_c   1.000
_cell.angle_alpha   90.00
_cell.angle_beta   90.00
_cell.angle_gamma   90.00
#
_symmetry.space_group_name_H-M   'P 1'
#
loop_
_entity.id
_entity.type
_entity.pdbx_description
1 polymer ?
#
loop_
_entity_poly.entity_id
_entity_poly.type
_entity_poly.pdbx_seq_one_letter_code
_entity_poly.pdbx_strand_id
1 'polypeptide(L)'
;MDIDDQGVAFNEKVLLSDIVDLAEICKSKCDTKYLTTLLYMSLRFFNIKWEDINQFLKDVGFMIAETSHKWATMFIKGDYEEFSNDLRGGKQTDSFYDMFPEIEADAKAFVVQVCSRKSGEFKALHLTQFIDEKYYELTGLEKQTGDDFIRTERSCRVDLRKWGAKFEANSQRPYFEGHERDDMFMMNRRFEVAKANKDKSKGLVEICKELGVQLPAKVKLHEIREIFSKHRAFQNVTKLEILAMKYNVKIIYCPKYHCELNSIEGL
;
A
#
# COMPACT_ATOMS: atom_id res chain seq x y z
N MET A 1 -43.97 16.93 -37.06
CA MET A 1 -43.55 15.92 -38.06
C MET A 1 -42.74 14.92 -37.28
N ASP A 2 -43.42 13.88 -36.81
CA ASP A 2 -42.78 12.75 -36.14
C ASP A 2 -42.12 11.91 -37.22
N ILE A 3 -40.80 11.99 -37.28
CA ILE A 3 -40.01 11.11 -38.12
C ILE A 3 -39.89 9.83 -37.31
N ASP A 4 -40.54 8.77 -37.79
CA ASP A 4 -40.34 7.39 -37.33
C ASP A 4 -38.83 7.10 -37.37
N ASP A 5 -38.18 7.19 -36.22
CA ASP A 5 -36.78 6.83 -36.01
C ASP A 5 -36.69 5.30 -35.93
N GLN A 6 -37.02 4.63 -37.04
CA GLN A 6 -36.69 3.23 -37.21
C GLN A 6 -35.17 3.13 -37.12
N GLY A 7 -34.71 2.42 -36.09
CA GLY A 7 -33.31 2.23 -35.74
C GLY A 7 -32.53 1.57 -36.87
N VAL A 8 -32.07 2.37 -37.81
CA VAL A 8 -31.03 1.99 -38.76
C VAL A 8 -29.76 1.76 -37.95
N ALA A 9 -29.16 0.58 -38.09
CA ALA A 9 -27.93 0.24 -37.40
C ALA A 9 -26.84 1.28 -37.72
N PHE A 10 -26.03 1.66 -36.73
CA PHE A 10 -24.96 2.64 -36.87
C PHE A 10 -24.03 2.36 -38.08
N ASN A 11 -23.89 1.09 -38.44
CA ASN A 11 -23.11 0.61 -39.57
C ASN A 11 -23.67 1.00 -40.95
N GLU A 12 -24.96 1.37 -41.05
CA GLU A 12 -25.66 1.65 -42.31
C GLU A 12 -25.84 3.14 -42.61
N LYS A 13 -25.62 4.05 -41.65
CA LYS A 13 -25.78 5.50 -41.84
C LYS A 13 -24.44 6.19 -42.02
N VAL A 14 -23.84 6.08 -43.22
CA VAL A 14 -23.05 7.13 -43.94
C VAL A 14 -21.89 7.86 -43.20
N LEU A 15 -21.67 7.68 -41.90
CA LEU A 15 -20.73 8.48 -41.12
C LEU A 15 -19.41 7.76 -40.89
N LEU A 16 -19.38 6.42 -40.88
CA LEU A 16 -18.15 5.71 -40.57
C LEU A 16 -17.10 5.85 -41.67
N SER A 17 -17.47 5.69 -42.95
CA SER A 17 -16.55 5.89 -44.07
C SER A 17 -16.02 7.31 -44.12
N ASP A 18 -16.90 8.30 -43.95
CA ASP A 18 -16.53 9.72 -43.98
C ASP A 18 -15.64 10.09 -42.78
N ILE A 19 -15.90 9.50 -41.61
CA ILE A 19 -15.05 9.61 -40.43
C ILE A 19 -13.70 8.93 -40.66
N VAL A 20 -13.64 7.78 -41.33
CA VAL A 20 -12.38 7.11 -41.68
C VAL A 20 -11.56 8.01 -42.61
N ASP A 21 -12.16 8.52 -43.69
CA ASP A 21 -11.48 9.39 -44.64
C ASP A 21 -11.01 10.69 -43.99
N LEU A 22 -11.84 11.29 -43.14
CA LEU A 22 -11.48 12.49 -42.38
C LEU A 22 -10.35 12.19 -41.38
N ALA A 23 -10.42 11.06 -40.67
CA ALA A 23 -9.38 10.61 -39.76
C ALA A 23 -8.06 10.39 -40.48
N GLU A 24 -8.07 9.78 -41.66
CA GLU A 24 -6.89 9.55 -42.50
C GLU A 24 -6.25 10.86 -42.96
N ILE A 25 -7.06 11.84 -43.39
CA ILE A 25 -6.59 13.19 -43.73
C ILE A 25 -5.94 13.85 -42.51
N CYS A 26 -6.55 13.69 -41.33
CA CYS A 26 -6.07 14.30 -40.10
C CYS A 26 -4.79 13.65 -39.55
N LYS A 27 -4.54 12.35 -39.81
CA LYS A 27 -3.30 11.65 -39.39
C LYS A 27 -2.03 12.39 -39.82
N SER A 28 -2.07 13.09 -40.95
CA SER A 28 -0.92 13.86 -41.47
C SER A 28 -0.64 15.16 -40.69
N LYS A 29 -1.61 15.66 -39.92
CA LYS A 29 -1.56 16.98 -39.26
C LYS A 29 -1.65 16.92 -37.74
N CYS A 30 -2.13 15.82 -37.18
CA CYS A 30 -2.35 15.66 -35.75
C CYS A 30 -1.88 14.28 -35.30
N ASP A 31 -1.33 14.22 -34.08
CA ASP A 31 -0.88 12.98 -33.48
C ASP A 31 -2.08 12.02 -33.31
N THR A 32 -1.86 10.77 -33.71
CA THR A 32 -2.84 9.69 -33.64
C THR A 32 -3.43 9.55 -32.24
N LYS A 33 -2.67 9.86 -31.18
CA LYS A 33 -3.16 9.87 -29.80
C LYS A 33 -4.37 10.79 -29.61
N TYR A 34 -4.25 12.03 -30.07
CA TYR A 34 -5.27 13.07 -29.92
C TYR A 34 -6.50 12.77 -30.77
N LEU A 35 -6.27 12.39 -32.03
CA LEU A 35 -7.35 12.04 -32.96
C LEU A 35 -8.15 10.84 -32.47
N THR A 36 -7.45 9.79 -32.03
CA THR A 36 -8.12 8.60 -31.51
C THR A 36 -8.92 8.92 -30.25
N THR A 37 -8.35 9.72 -29.34
CA THR A 37 -9.05 10.09 -28.09
C THR A 37 -10.32 10.89 -28.38
N LEU A 38 -10.23 11.89 -29.27
CA LEU A 38 -11.38 12.69 -29.66
C LEU A 38 -12.45 11.85 -30.34
N LEU A 39 -12.04 10.97 -31.26
CA LEU A 39 -12.94 10.07 -31.96
C LEU A 39 -13.63 9.10 -31.01
N TYR A 40 -12.88 8.51 -30.08
CA TYR A 40 -13.42 7.67 -29.01
C TYR A 40 -14.47 8.44 -28.17
N MET A 41 -14.15 9.66 -27.73
CA MET A 41 -15.08 10.49 -26.96
C MET A 41 -16.36 10.81 -27.74
N SER A 42 -16.25 11.12 -29.04
CA SER A 42 -17.40 11.36 -29.90
C SER A 42 -18.28 10.11 -30.04
N LEU A 43 -17.68 8.93 -30.28
CA LEU A 43 -18.43 7.68 -30.40
C LEU A 43 -19.12 7.30 -29.08
N ARG A 44 -18.48 7.54 -27.93
CA ARG A 44 -19.11 7.37 -26.61
C ARG A 44 -20.24 8.37 -26.37
N PHE A 45 -20.11 9.60 -26.84
CA PHE A 45 -21.16 10.61 -26.75
C PHE A 45 -22.43 10.20 -27.52
N PHE A 46 -22.26 9.53 -28.68
CA PHE A 46 -23.36 8.92 -29.43
C PHE A 46 -23.82 7.56 -28.88
N ASN A 47 -23.35 7.18 -27.69
CA ASN A 47 -23.74 5.96 -26.99
C ASN A 47 -23.45 4.67 -27.77
N ILE A 48 -22.40 4.68 -28.62
CA ILE A 48 -21.94 3.49 -29.34
C ILE A 48 -21.30 2.51 -28.34
N LYS A 49 -21.59 1.22 -28.53
CA LYS A 49 -21.08 0.15 -27.67
C LYS A 49 -19.56 0.07 -27.75
N TRP A 50 -18.95 -0.35 -26.66
CA TRP A 50 -17.49 -0.40 -26.55
C TRP A 50 -16.87 -1.36 -27.57
N GLU A 51 -17.50 -2.49 -27.82
CA GLU A 51 -17.05 -3.51 -28.78
C GLU A 51 -16.99 -2.94 -30.20
N ASP A 52 -18.04 -2.24 -30.60
CA ASP A 52 -18.15 -1.61 -31.91
C ASP A 52 -17.10 -0.51 -32.09
N ILE A 53 -16.89 0.32 -31.05
CA ILE A 53 -15.82 1.33 -31.04
C ILE A 53 -14.45 0.67 -31.15
N ASN A 54 -14.20 -0.39 -30.40
CA ASN A 54 -12.90 -1.07 -30.41
C ASN A 54 -12.61 -1.69 -31.77
N GLN A 55 -13.61 -2.32 -32.39
CA GLN A 55 -13.47 -2.87 -33.72
C GLN A 55 -13.23 -1.77 -34.75
N PHE A 56 -14.04 -0.70 -34.72
CA PHE A 56 -13.88 0.44 -35.61
C PHE A 56 -12.51 1.11 -35.50
N LEU A 57 -12.02 1.38 -34.28
CA LEU A 57 -10.71 1.98 -34.07
C LEU A 57 -9.58 1.06 -34.57
N LYS A 58 -9.71 -0.25 -34.41
CA LYS A 58 -8.77 -1.22 -34.99
C LYS A 58 -8.79 -1.18 -36.52
N ASP A 59 -9.96 -1.14 -37.13
CA ASP A 59 -10.13 -1.12 -38.59
C ASP A 59 -9.50 0.13 -39.22
N VAL A 60 -9.54 1.27 -38.52
CA VAL A 60 -8.91 2.54 -38.95
C VAL A 60 -7.41 2.61 -38.61
N GLY A 61 -6.87 1.62 -37.89
CA GLY A 61 -5.46 1.61 -37.47
C GLY A 61 -5.16 2.62 -36.36
N PHE A 62 -6.13 2.92 -35.52
CA PHE A 62 -6.01 3.77 -34.34
C PHE A 62 -5.73 2.95 -33.08
N MET A 63 -5.54 3.62 -31.94
CA MET A 63 -5.37 2.93 -30.66
C MET A 63 -6.65 2.18 -30.29
N ILE A 64 -6.51 1.03 -29.61
CA ILE A 64 -7.67 0.27 -29.12
C ILE A 64 -8.53 1.12 -28.17
N ALA A 65 -9.81 0.75 -28.04
CA ALA A 65 -10.76 1.50 -27.21
C ALA A 65 -10.27 1.66 -25.76
N GLU A 66 -9.59 0.65 -25.22
CA GLU A 66 -8.99 0.67 -23.88
C GLU A 66 -8.01 1.83 -23.70
N THR A 67 -7.02 1.93 -24.58
CA THR A 67 -6.03 3.01 -24.54
C THR A 67 -6.68 4.37 -24.78
N SER A 68 -7.66 4.43 -25.67
CA SER A 68 -8.39 5.66 -26.01
C SER A 68 -9.23 6.17 -24.85
N HIS A 69 -9.85 5.26 -24.10
CA HIS A 69 -10.62 5.58 -22.92
C HIS A 69 -9.76 6.11 -21.78
N LYS A 70 -8.57 5.54 -21.58
CA LYS A 70 -7.58 6.06 -20.63
C LYS A 70 -7.29 7.54 -20.95
N TRP A 71 -6.93 7.82 -22.19
CA TRP A 71 -6.58 9.18 -22.60
C TRP A 71 -7.77 10.14 -22.54
N ALA A 72 -8.97 9.68 -22.87
CA ALA A 72 -10.19 10.46 -22.72
C ALA A 72 -10.45 10.82 -21.25
N THR A 73 -10.20 9.89 -20.34
CA THR A 73 -10.36 10.12 -18.89
C THR A 73 -9.37 11.14 -18.36
N MET A 74 -8.11 11.07 -18.78
CA MET A 74 -7.09 12.07 -18.43
C MET A 74 -7.45 13.46 -18.97
N PHE A 75 -7.91 13.51 -20.23
CA PHE A 75 -8.39 14.74 -20.85
C PHE A 75 -9.57 15.36 -20.09
N ILE A 76 -10.59 14.56 -19.73
CA ILE A 76 -11.77 15.02 -18.97
C ILE A 76 -11.39 15.49 -17.56
N LYS A 77 -10.43 14.82 -16.91
CA LYS A 77 -9.91 15.22 -15.58
C LYS A 77 -9.06 16.48 -15.62
N GLY A 78 -8.70 16.97 -16.80
CA GLY A 78 -7.84 18.14 -16.97
C GLY A 78 -6.36 17.87 -16.72
N ASP A 79 -5.93 16.60 -16.71
CA ASP A 79 -4.51 16.23 -16.59
C ASP A 79 -3.82 16.30 -17.96
N TYR A 80 -3.64 17.54 -18.42
CA TYR A 80 -3.07 17.81 -19.74
C TYR A 80 -1.57 17.51 -19.82
N GLU A 81 -0.86 17.49 -18.69
CA GLU A 81 0.55 17.12 -18.67
C GLU A 81 0.72 15.64 -18.97
N GLU A 82 -0.03 14.75 -18.30
CA GLU A 82 -0.01 13.32 -18.62
C GLU A 82 -0.54 13.05 -20.03
N PHE A 83 -1.61 13.75 -20.44
CA PHE A 83 -2.16 13.62 -21.78
C PHE A 83 -1.21 14.13 -22.88
N SER A 84 -0.35 15.11 -22.63
CA SER A 84 0.62 15.62 -23.61
C SER A 84 1.94 14.85 -23.61
N ASN A 85 2.23 14.10 -22.55
CA ASN A 85 3.41 13.25 -22.49
C ASN A 85 3.22 12.05 -23.43
N ASP A 86 3.90 12.10 -24.56
CA ASP A 86 4.09 10.98 -25.45
C ASP A 86 5.02 9.99 -24.71
N LEU A 87 4.54 8.79 -24.37
CA LEU A 87 5.19 7.82 -23.46
C LEU A 87 6.50 7.21 -24.04
N ARG A 88 7.31 7.99 -24.76
CA ARG A 88 8.61 7.62 -25.34
C ARG A 88 9.74 7.44 -24.31
N GLY A 89 9.42 7.39 -23.02
CA GLY A 89 10.35 7.15 -21.92
C GLY A 89 9.90 6.01 -21.01
N GLY A 90 9.95 4.76 -21.48
CA GLY A 90 10.06 3.57 -20.63
C GLY A 90 9.05 3.41 -19.48
N LYS A 91 7.82 3.02 -19.80
CA LYS A 91 6.85 2.23 -19.00
C LYS A 91 6.83 2.46 -17.47
N GLN A 92 5.85 3.22 -17.00
CA GLN A 92 4.88 2.63 -16.08
C GLN A 92 3.64 2.28 -16.90
N THR A 93 3.40 0.99 -17.14
CA THR A 93 2.06 0.56 -17.52
C THR A 93 1.13 0.93 -16.36
N ASP A 94 0.03 1.60 -16.64
CA ASP A 94 -0.93 2.01 -15.61
C ASP A 94 -1.32 0.83 -14.74
N SER A 95 -1.58 1.11 -13.47
CA SER A 95 -2.07 0.10 -12.57
C SER A 95 -3.44 -0.37 -13.08
N PHE A 96 -3.72 -1.67 -12.98
CA PHE A 96 -5.04 -2.24 -13.35
C PHE A 96 -6.21 -1.44 -12.73
N TYR A 97 -6.00 -0.89 -11.54
CA TYR A 97 -7.00 -0.11 -10.81
C TYR A 97 -7.18 1.31 -11.32
N ASP A 98 -6.24 1.82 -12.13
CA ASP A 98 -6.38 3.14 -12.75
C ASP A 98 -7.46 3.10 -13.84
N MET A 99 -7.66 1.93 -14.45
CA MET A 99 -8.72 1.65 -15.42
C MET A 99 -10.02 1.16 -14.77
N PHE A 100 -9.93 0.50 -13.61
CA PHE A 100 -11.08 -0.06 -12.89
C PHE A 100 -11.07 0.35 -11.41
N PRO A 101 -11.26 1.65 -11.10
CA PRO A 101 -11.20 2.15 -9.73
C PRO A 101 -12.32 1.59 -8.84
N GLU A 102 -13.47 1.26 -9.41
CA GLU A 102 -14.60 0.62 -8.71
C GLU A 102 -14.19 -0.76 -8.18
N ILE A 103 -13.46 -1.53 -8.99
CA ILE A 103 -12.95 -2.85 -8.60
C ILE A 103 -11.93 -2.70 -7.46
N GLU A 104 -11.12 -1.64 -7.44
CA GLU A 104 -10.19 -1.41 -6.33
C GLU A 104 -10.91 -1.15 -5.00
N ALA A 105 -11.93 -0.29 -5.03
CA ALA A 105 -12.73 0.04 -3.85
C ALA A 105 -13.42 -1.21 -3.28
N ASP A 106 -14.07 -1.99 -4.15
CA ASP A 106 -14.73 -3.24 -3.80
C ASP A 106 -13.74 -4.29 -3.29
N ALA A 107 -12.58 -4.42 -3.94
CA ALA A 107 -11.54 -5.35 -3.53
C ALA A 107 -10.98 -5.02 -2.14
N LYS A 108 -10.73 -3.73 -1.85
CA LYS A 108 -10.30 -3.29 -0.51
C LYS A 108 -11.37 -3.62 0.53
N ALA A 109 -12.64 -3.34 0.25
CA ALA A 109 -13.75 -3.65 1.14
C ALA A 109 -13.88 -5.16 1.40
N PHE A 110 -13.78 -5.97 0.33
CA PHE A 110 -13.76 -7.43 0.41
C PHE A 110 -12.63 -7.94 1.30
N VAL A 111 -11.40 -7.44 1.12
CA VAL A 111 -10.24 -7.84 1.92
C VAL A 111 -10.45 -7.53 3.40
N VAL A 112 -10.91 -6.31 3.73
CA VAL A 112 -11.21 -5.93 5.12
C VAL A 112 -12.28 -6.84 5.71
N GLN A 113 -13.37 -7.07 4.98
CA GLN A 113 -14.47 -7.93 5.41
C GLN A 113 -14.02 -9.37 5.66
N VAL A 114 -13.26 -9.97 4.75
CA VAL A 114 -12.81 -11.36 4.89
C VAL A 114 -11.76 -11.49 5.99
N CYS A 115 -10.82 -10.54 6.11
CA CYS A 115 -9.82 -10.53 7.18
C CYS A 115 -10.43 -10.34 8.58
N SER A 116 -11.61 -9.71 8.68
CA SER A 116 -12.34 -9.56 9.95
C SER A 116 -12.98 -10.88 10.45
N ARG A 117 -13.12 -11.88 9.58
CA ARG A 117 -13.74 -13.17 9.95
C ARG A 117 -12.79 -14.02 10.78
N LYS A 118 -13.34 -14.72 11.78
CA LYS A 118 -12.58 -15.59 12.69
C LYS A 118 -11.87 -16.76 12.01
N SER A 119 -12.32 -17.22 10.84
CA SER A 119 -11.81 -18.44 10.19
C SER A 119 -10.40 -18.28 9.62
N GLY A 120 -9.92 -17.07 9.36
CA GLY A 120 -8.51 -16.83 9.04
C GLY A 120 -7.97 -17.50 7.77
N GLU A 121 -8.82 -17.99 6.88
CA GLU A 121 -8.40 -18.74 5.68
C GLU A 121 -8.06 -17.84 4.48
N PHE A 122 -8.06 -16.52 4.66
CA PHE A 122 -7.83 -15.59 3.56
C PHE A 122 -6.44 -15.78 2.91
N LYS A 123 -6.45 -15.94 1.57
CA LYS A 123 -5.26 -16.07 0.71
C LYS A 123 -5.42 -15.11 -0.47
N ALA A 124 -4.30 -14.75 -1.09
CA ALA A 124 -4.30 -13.92 -2.30
C ALA A 124 -5.15 -14.51 -3.44
N LEU A 125 -5.29 -15.84 -3.51
CA LEU A 125 -6.16 -16.49 -4.49
C LEU A 125 -7.63 -16.09 -4.37
N HIS A 126 -8.13 -15.85 -3.14
CA HIS A 126 -9.50 -15.37 -2.95
C HIS A 126 -9.69 -13.95 -3.50
N LEU A 127 -8.66 -13.10 -3.39
CA LEU A 127 -8.68 -11.77 -4.00
C LEU A 127 -8.63 -11.85 -5.53
N THR A 128 -7.82 -12.76 -6.07
CA THR A 128 -7.79 -13.05 -7.51
C THR A 128 -9.17 -13.43 -8.04
N GLN A 129 -9.84 -14.39 -7.38
CA GLN A 129 -11.19 -14.82 -7.77
C GLN A 129 -12.20 -13.67 -7.70
N PHE A 130 -12.16 -12.89 -6.62
CA PHE A 130 -13.05 -11.73 -6.46
C PHE A 130 -12.86 -10.69 -7.56
N ILE A 131 -11.62 -10.32 -7.88
CA ILE A 131 -11.33 -9.33 -8.93
C ILE A 131 -11.77 -9.84 -10.30
N ASP A 132 -11.55 -11.12 -10.57
CA ASP A 132 -11.94 -11.75 -11.83
C ASP A 132 -13.46 -11.71 -12.03
N GLU A 133 -14.22 -12.14 -11.01
CA GLU A 133 -15.69 -12.05 -11.02
C GLU A 133 -16.18 -10.61 -11.23
N LYS A 134 -15.61 -9.65 -10.48
CA LYS A 134 -15.96 -8.23 -10.62
C LYS A 134 -15.62 -7.64 -11.99
N TYR A 135 -14.53 -8.08 -12.60
CA TYR A 135 -14.15 -7.63 -13.93
C TYR A 135 -15.16 -8.07 -14.99
N TYR A 136 -15.55 -9.35 -14.99
CA TYR A 136 -16.54 -9.85 -15.95
C TYR A 136 -17.95 -9.30 -15.67
N GLU A 137 -18.31 -9.08 -14.40
CA GLU A 137 -19.56 -8.39 -14.02
C GLU A 137 -19.60 -6.95 -14.57
N LEU A 138 -18.51 -6.20 -14.44
CA LEU A 138 -18.43 -4.80 -14.85
C LEU A 138 -18.35 -4.64 -16.38
N THR A 139 -17.62 -5.52 -17.06
CA THR A 139 -17.40 -5.44 -18.51
C THR A 139 -18.50 -6.12 -19.33
N GLY A 140 -19.29 -7.02 -18.73
CA GLY A 140 -20.30 -7.81 -19.43
C GLY A 140 -19.73 -8.87 -20.38
N LEU A 141 -18.41 -9.13 -20.32
CA LEU A 141 -17.75 -10.16 -21.10
C LEU A 141 -18.06 -11.54 -20.51
N GLU A 142 -18.18 -12.55 -21.38
CA GLU A 142 -18.28 -13.94 -20.94
C GLU A 142 -16.88 -14.54 -20.78
N LYS A 143 -16.61 -15.12 -19.60
CA LYS A 143 -15.37 -15.83 -19.33
C LYS A 143 -15.35 -17.16 -20.10
N GLN A 144 -14.31 -17.39 -20.91
CA GLN A 144 -14.18 -18.65 -21.63
C GLN A 144 -13.58 -19.75 -20.74
N THR A 145 -13.99 -21.00 -20.99
CA THR A 145 -13.48 -22.16 -20.25
C THR A 145 -11.99 -22.34 -20.55
N GLY A 146 -11.15 -22.07 -19.55
CA GLY A 146 -9.68 -22.14 -19.67
C GLY A 146 -8.98 -20.79 -19.64
N ASP A 147 -9.72 -19.69 -19.55
CA ASP A 147 -9.12 -18.36 -19.36
C ASP A 147 -8.41 -18.26 -18.01
N ASP A 148 -7.16 -17.78 -18.04
CA ASP A 148 -6.42 -17.38 -16.86
C ASP A 148 -7.13 -16.21 -16.16
N PHE A 149 -6.87 -16.05 -14.86
CA PHE A 149 -7.41 -14.92 -14.11
C PHE A 149 -6.87 -13.60 -14.66
N ILE A 150 -7.75 -12.59 -14.77
CA ILE A 150 -7.39 -11.21 -15.18
C ILE A 150 -6.23 -10.66 -14.33
N ARG A 151 -6.19 -11.06 -13.05
CA ARG A 151 -5.10 -10.75 -12.12
C ARG A 151 -4.52 -12.02 -11.52
N THR A 152 -3.25 -12.28 -11.80
CA THR A 152 -2.54 -13.41 -11.16
C THR A 152 -2.48 -13.27 -9.63
N GLU A 153 -2.36 -14.40 -8.92
CA GLU A 153 -2.16 -14.41 -7.46
C GLU A 153 -0.93 -13.59 -7.05
N ARG A 154 0.13 -13.65 -7.85
CA ARG A 154 1.37 -12.89 -7.62
C ARG A 154 1.13 -11.38 -7.66
N SER A 155 0.33 -10.92 -8.63
CA SER A 155 -0.04 -9.51 -8.73
C SER A 155 -0.89 -9.07 -7.55
N CYS A 156 -1.88 -9.88 -7.14
CA CYS A 156 -2.74 -9.60 -6.00
C CYS A 156 -1.96 -9.50 -4.66
N ARG A 157 -0.86 -10.26 -4.50
CA ARG A 157 0.04 -10.10 -3.34
C ARG A 157 0.73 -8.75 -3.31
N VAL A 158 1.10 -8.21 -4.48
CA VAL A 158 1.70 -6.88 -4.58
C VAL A 158 0.67 -5.82 -4.19
N ASP A 159 -0.58 -5.97 -4.65
CA ASP A 159 -1.67 -5.04 -4.29
C ASP A 159 -1.95 -5.07 -2.79
N LEU A 160 -2.07 -6.25 -2.20
CA LEU A 160 -2.25 -6.41 -0.75
C LEU A 160 -1.13 -5.69 0.03
N ARG A 161 0.13 -5.79 -0.40
CA ARG A 161 1.23 -5.05 0.23
C ARG A 161 1.09 -3.54 0.08
N LYS A 162 0.68 -3.06 -1.11
CA LYS A 162 0.40 -1.63 -1.34
C LYS A 162 -0.73 -1.13 -0.44
N TRP A 163 -1.71 -1.96 -0.15
CA TRP A 163 -2.81 -1.66 0.77
C TRP A 163 -2.45 -1.85 2.26
N GLY A 164 -1.19 -2.16 2.58
CA GLY A 164 -0.70 -2.25 3.95
C GLY A 164 -0.68 -3.67 4.55
N ALA A 165 -0.97 -4.71 3.77
CA ALA A 165 -0.87 -6.09 4.24
C ALA A 165 0.59 -6.51 4.44
N LYS A 166 0.86 -7.18 5.56
CA LYS A 166 2.13 -7.83 5.87
C LYS A 166 2.01 -9.34 5.67
N PHE A 167 3.14 -9.97 5.34
CA PHE A 167 3.26 -11.41 5.16
C PHE A 167 4.40 -11.91 6.06
N GLU A 168 4.16 -12.92 6.89
CA GLU A 168 5.24 -13.55 7.65
C GLU A 168 6.16 -14.36 6.73
N ALA A 169 7.42 -14.52 7.12
CA ALA A 169 8.49 -15.10 6.29
C ALA A 169 8.17 -16.51 5.73
N ASN A 170 7.21 -17.23 6.30
CA ASN A 170 6.78 -18.56 5.88
C ASN A 170 5.25 -18.68 5.69
N SER A 171 4.53 -17.57 5.75
CA SER A 171 3.07 -17.57 5.66
C SER A 171 2.60 -16.98 4.33
N GLN A 172 1.71 -17.69 3.65
CA GLN A 172 0.99 -17.18 2.49
C GLN A 172 -0.20 -16.29 2.88
N ARG A 173 -0.44 -16.13 4.18
CA ARG A 173 -1.57 -15.41 4.74
C ARG A 173 -1.18 -13.94 4.97
N PRO A 174 -1.88 -12.99 4.34
CA PRO A 174 -1.73 -11.58 4.65
C PRO A 174 -2.38 -11.26 6.00
N TYR A 175 -1.82 -10.29 6.72
CA TYR A 175 -2.43 -9.66 7.90
C TYR A 175 -2.25 -8.15 7.85
N PHE A 176 -3.14 -7.39 8.49
CA PHE A 176 -3.09 -5.94 8.55
C PHE A 176 -2.87 -5.51 10.00
N GLU A 177 -1.82 -4.70 10.24
CA GLU A 177 -1.55 -4.18 11.58
C GLU A 177 -2.71 -3.31 12.07
N GLY A 178 -3.10 -3.45 13.34
CA GLY A 178 -4.23 -2.73 13.94
C GLY A 178 -5.61 -3.34 13.66
N HIS A 179 -5.71 -4.30 12.72
CA HIS A 179 -6.90 -5.13 12.53
C HIS A 179 -6.74 -6.54 13.12
N GLU A 180 -5.68 -6.73 13.91
CA GLU A 180 -5.42 -7.95 14.65
C GLU A 180 -6.37 -8.05 15.86
N ARG A 181 -6.76 -9.27 16.22
CA ARG A 181 -7.43 -9.51 17.50
C ARG A 181 -6.48 -9.11 18.65
N ASP A 182 -7.01 -8.57 19.74
CA ASP A 182 -6.20 -8.10 20.89
C ASP A 182 -5.21 -9.15 21.41
N ASP A 183 -5.57 -10.43 21.40
CA ASP A 183 -4.71 -11.54 21.81
C ASP A 183 -3.50 -11.71 20.87
N MET A 184 -3.73 -11.61 19.56
CA MET A 184 -2.72 -11.70 18.52
C MET A 184 -1.82 -10.46 18.50
N PHE A 185 -2.40 -9.27 18.68
CA PHE A 185 -1.65 -8.02 18.82
C PHE A 185 -0.69 -8.08 20.01
N MET A 186 -1.15 -8.58 21.16
CA MET A 186 -0.31 -8.75 22.35
C MET A 186 0.81 -9.79 22.15
N MET A 187 0.54 -10.86 21.39
CA MET A 187 1.53 -11.88 21.05
C MET A 187 2.58 -11.33 20.06
N ASN A 188 2.13 -10.64 19.00
CA ASN A 188 3.00 -10.00 18.00
C ASN A 188 3.88 -8.91 18.63
N ARG A 189 3.32 -8.07 19.50
CA ARG A 189 4.09 -7.08 20.25
C ARG A 189 5.17 -7.73 21.12
N ARG A 190 4.87 -8.89 21.74
CA ARG A 190 5.88 -9.66 22.50
C ARG A 190 6.97 -10.22 21.58
N PHE A 191 6.62 -10.71 20.39
CA PHE A 191 7.58 -11.20 19.39
C PHE A 191 8.44 -10.08 18.80
N GLU A 192 7.88 -8.92 18.49
CA GLU A 192 8.64 -7.77 17.98
C GLU A 192 9.60 -7.22 19.04
N VAL A 193 9.18 -7.14 20.30
CA VAL A 193 10.07 -6.80 21.42
C VAL A 193 11.19 -7.84 21.55
N ALA A 194 10.91 -9.14 21.37
CA ALA A 194 11.94 -10.16 21.39
C ALA A 194 12.92 -10.04 20.20
N LYS A 195 12.42 -9.72 19.00
CA LYS A 195 13.22 -9.55 17.78
C LYS A 195 14.09 -8.29 17.82
N ALA A 196 13.55 -7.17 18.28
CA ALA A 196 14.28 -5.91 18.46
C ALA A 196 15.39 -6.00 19.53
N ASN A 197 15.34 -7.01 20.40
CA ASN A 197 16.35 -7.26 21.43
C ASN A 197 17.38 -8.33 21.04
N LYS A 198 17.24 -8.98 19.88
CA LYS A 198 18.11 -10.09 19.45
C LYS A 198 19.58 -9.64 19.29
N ASP A 199 19.80 -8.42 18.81
CA ASP A 199 21.15 -7.85 18.63
C ASP A 199 21.59 -6.89 19.75
N LYS A 200 20.66 -6.42 20.59
CA LYS A 200 20.96 -5.52 21.72
C LYS A 200 21.75 -6.19 22.85
N SER A 201 21.75 -7.52 22.88
CA SER A 201 22.58 -8.30 23.82
C SER A 201 24.08 -8.12 23.57
N LYS A 202 24.51 -7.87 22.31
CA LYS A 202 25.92 -7.66 21.97
C LYS A 202 26.49 -6.39 22.60
N GLY A 203 25.76 -5.27 22.51
CA GLY A 203 26.19 -4.01 23.10
C GLY A 203 26.30 -4.07 24.62
N LEU A 204 25.40 -4.78 25.30
CA LEU A 204 25.47 -4.94 26.76
C LEU A 204 26.68 -5.79 27.19
N VAL A 205 27.05 -6.80 26.41
CA VAL A 205 28.26 -7.60 26.67
C VAL A 205 29.53 -6.75 26.50
N GLU A 206 29.54 -5.82 25.54
CA GLU A 206 30.67 -4.91 25.30
C GLU A 206 30.84 -3.90 26.43
N ILE A 207 29.74 -3.33 26.93
CA ILE A 207 29.74 -2.47 28.13
C ILE A 207 30.25 -3.23 29.36
N CYS A 208 29.88 -4.50 29.56
CA CYS A 208 30.42 -5.31 30.66
C CYS A 208 31.94 -5.48 30.54
N LYS A 209 32.49 -5.63 29.33
CA LYS A 209 33.94 -5.72 29.11
C LYS A 209 34.64 -4.40 29.44
N GLU A 210 34.07 -3.26 29.02
CA GLU A 210 34.61 -1.94 29.32
C GLU A 210 34.63 -1.65 30.84
N LEU A 211 33.62 -2.14 31.56
CA LEU A 211 33.54 -2.03 33.02
C LEU A 211 34.39 -3.08 33.76
N GLY A 212 35.13 -3.93 33.04
CA GLY A 212 35.98 -4.97 33.62
C GLY A 212 35.21 -6.12 34.29
N VAL A 213 33.91 -6.28 33.98
CA VAL A 213 33.08 -7.34 34.53
C VAL A 213 33.28 -8.63 33.73
N GLN A 214 33.74 -9.69 34.40
CA GLN A 214 33.89 -11.00 33.77
C GLN A 214 32.51 -11.67 33.58
N LEU A 215 32.17 -11.95 32.32
CA LEU A 215 30.93 -12.66 31.96
C LEU A 215 31.24 -14.11 31.54
N PRO A 216 30.41 -15.09 31.93
CA PRO A 216 30.52 -16.46 31.43
C PRO A 216 30.19 -16.53 29.93
N ALA A 217 30.79 -17.50 29.23
CA ALA A 217 30.68 -17.64 27.77
C ALA A 217 29.25 -17.80 27.22
N LYS A 218 28.28 -18.17 28.08
CA LYS A 218 26.86 -18.33 27.75
C LYS A 218 25.97 -17.64 28.78
N VAL A 219 26.16 -16.33 28.98
CA VAL A 219 25.32 -15.53 29.89
C VAL A 219 23.96 -15.21 29.26
N LYS A 220 22.88 -15.28 30.06
CA LYS A 220 21.52 -14.88 29.63
C LYS A 220 21.30 -13.39 29.88
N LEU A 221 20.41 -12.76 29.12
CA LEU A 221 20.14 -11.30 29.22
C LEU A 221 19.70 -10.85 30.63
N HIS A 222 18.92 -11.66 31.34
CA HIS A 222 18.46 -11.33 32.69
C HIS A 222 19.60 -11.29 33.71
N GLU A 223 20.62 -12.15 33.57
CA GLU A 223 21.82 -12.17 34.41
C GLU A 223 22.65 -10.90 34.19
N ILE A 224 22.81 -10.46 32.93
CA ILE A 224 23.49 -9.18 32.62
C ILE A 224 22.76 -7.99 33.26
N ARG A 225 21.42 -7.99 33.23
CA ARG A 225 20.63 -6.91 33.86
C ARG A 225 20.79 -6.89 35.37
N GLU A 226 20.86 -8.06 36.00
CA GLU A 226 21.10 -8.17 37.44
C GLU A 226 22.51 -7.72 37.83
N ILE A 227 23.51 -8.00 36.99
CA ILE A 227 24.87 -7.49 37.16
C ILE A 227 24.87 -5.95 37.09
N PHE A 228 24.20 -5.36 36.08
CA PHE A 228 24.14 -3.91 35.97
C PHE A 228 23.36 -3.26 37.10
N SER A 229 22.25 -3.82 37.57
CA SER A 229 21.50 -3.23 38.69
C SER A 229 22.31 -3.19 40.00
N LYS A 230 23.29 -4.10 40.16
CA LYS A 230 24.22 -4.11 41.30
C LYS A 230 25.46 -3.24 41.08
N HIS A 231 25.75 -2.83 39.84
CA HIS A 231 26.95 -2.06 39.51
C HIS A 231 26.76 -0.57 39.84
N ARG A 232 27.75 0.01 40.55
CA ARG A 232 27.68 1.40 41.07
C ARG A 232 27.33 2.45 40.01
N ALA A 233 27.79 2.27 38.78
CA ALA A 233 27.51 3.21 37.67
C ALA A 233 26.04 3.26 37.23
N PHE A 234 25.24 2.23 37.54
CA PHE A 234 23.84 2.12 37.17
C PHE A 234 22.89 2.12 38.37
N GLN A 235 23.42 2.22 39.59
CA GLN A 235 22.61 2.51 40.75
C GLN A 235 22.15 3.97 40.66
N ASN A 236 20.87 4.23 40.94
CA ASN A 236 20.29 5.58 41.02
C ASN A 236 20.78 6.32 42.27
N VAL A 237 22.09 6.31 42.52
CA VAL A 237 22.73 7.12 43.55
C VAL A 237 23.09 8.46 42.94
N THR A 238 22.71 9.53 43.61
CA THR A 238 22.99 10.89 43.14
C THR A 238 24.51 11.11 43.12
N LYS A 239 25.01 11.97 42.23
CA LYS A 239 26.44 12.37 42.23
C LYS A 239 26.90 12.87 43.61
N LEU A 240 25.97 13.46 44.37
CA LEU A 240 26.20 13.93 45.74
C LEU A 240 26.45 12.78 46.72
N GLU A 241 25.68 11.69 46.66
CA GLU A 241 25.90 10.49 47.49
C GLU A 241 27.24 9.81 47.17
N ILE A 242 27.61 9.76 45.89
CA ILE A 242 28.89 9.23 45.44
C ILE A 242 30.05 10.03 46.06
N LEU A 243 29.95 11.37 46.03
CA LEU A 243 30.95 12.27 46.62
C LEU A 243 30.99 12.15 48.14
N ALA A 244 29.83 12.12 48.79
CA ALA A 244 29.75 12.01 50.24
C ALA A 244 30.40 10.71 50.74
N MET A 245 30.15 9.58 50.07
CA MET A 245 30.86 8.32 50.36
C MET A 245 32.38 8.44 50.17
N LYS A 246 32.84 9.11 49.10
CA LYS A 246 34.26 9.30 48.82
C LYS A 246 34.99 10.06 49.94
N TYR A 247 34.33 11.04 50.56
CA TYR A 247 34.90 11.87 51.62
C TYR A 247 34.47 11.44 53.03
N ASN A 248 33.83 10.26 53.16
CA ASN A 248 33.27 9.76 54.42
C ASN A 248 32.32 10.76 55.12
N VAL A 249 31.55 11.52 54.31
CA VAL A 249 30.54 12.47 54.78
C VAL A 249 29.19 11.78 54.81
N LYS A 250 28.48 11.86 55.92
CA LYS A 250 27.12 11.33 56.06
C LYS A 250 26.13 12.36 55.51
N ILE A 251 25.40 12.01 54.44
CA ILE A 251 24.29 12.83 53.96
C ILE A 251 23.10 12.65 54.90
N ILE A 252 22.56 13.77 55.37
CA ILE A 252 21.29 13.83 56.09
C ILE A 252 20.26 14.41 55.15
N TYR A 253 19.22 13.64 54.85
CA TYR A 253 18.12 14.10 54.02
C TYR A 253 17.14 14.91 54.86
N CYS A 254 17.06 16.21 54.57
CA CYS A 254 16.00 17.05 55.14
C CYS A 254 14.74 16.91 54.27
N PRO A 255 13.58 16.54 54.82
CA PRO A 255 12.34 16.49 54.06
C PRO A 255 12.01 17.87 53.51
N LYS A 256 11.44 17.90 52.30
CA LYS A 256 10.98 19.15 51.67
C LYS A 256 9.90 19.78 52.56
N TYR A 257 10.00 21.09 52.81
CA TYR A 257 9.08 21.90 53.64
C TYR A 257 9.29 21.88 55.17
N HIS A 258 10.44 21.41 55.65
CA HIS A 258 10.81 21.51 57.06
C HIS A 258 12.05 22.40 57.27
N CYS A 259 11.94 23.69 56.96
CA CYS A 259 13.05 24.66 57.10
C CYS A 259 13.48 24.86 58.56
N GLU A 260 12.57 24.62 59.51
CA GLU A 260 12.83 24.64 60.94
C GLU A 260 13.84 23.58 61.42
N LEU A 261 14.11 22.55 60.60
CA LEU A 261 15.11 21.52 60.88
C LEU A 261 16.50 21.86 60.33
N ASN A 262 16.63 22.94 59.55
CA ASN A 262 17.89 23.38 58.97
C ASN A 262 18.64 24.30 59.94
N SER A 263 19.74 23.82 60.51
CA SER A 263 20.57 24.57 61.46
C SER A 263 21.16 25.86 60.89
N ILE A 264 21.19 26.00 59.56
CA ILE A 264 21.77 27.14 58.84
C ILE A 264 20.77 28.29 58.70
N GLU A 265 19.46 28.01 58.65
CA GLU A 265 18.41 29.05 58.47
C GLU A 265 17.94 29.66 59.80
N GLY A 266 18.41 29.14 60.94
CA GLY A 266 18.09 29.61 62.29
C GLY A 266 19.13 30.53 62.95
N LEU A 267 20.03 31.15 62.17
CA LEU A 267 21.01 32.15 62.64
C LEU A 267 20.63 33.56 62.20
#